data_AF-A0A3C1GNW0-F1
#
_entry.id   AF-A0A3C1GNW0-F1
#
_cell.length_a   1.000
_cell.length_b   1.000
_cell.length_c   1.000
_cell.angle_alpha   90.00
_cell.angle_beta   90.00
_cell.angle_gamma   90.00
#
_symmetry.space_group_name_H-M   'P 1'
#
loop_
_entity.id
_entity.type
_entity.pdbx_description
1 polymer ?
#
loop_
_entity_poly.entity_id
_entity_poly.type
_entity_poly.pdbx_seq_one_letter_code
_entity_poly.pdbx_strand_id
1 'polypeptide(L)'
;YRFPRRCPACGARAARGPEEAHRLCTNDACPARLKERLRHFGSRRAMGLDGLGGAAVGRLVDRGLVRDVADLYRLRAPRVARLPGFARKSAENLVGAIAASRRRGLERLLDALGVPGVGAHVARLLAARFGTLDGLARASRAELARVPGIGPVLARSVVDHLADRRNRRLLARLAAARVGAA
;
A
#
# COMPACT_ATOMS: atom_id res chain seq x y z
N TYR A 1 11.56 4.42 30.43
CA TYR A 1 10.96 3.43 29.50
C TYR A 1 12.06 2.76 28.67
N ARG A 2 12.02 1.44 28.43
CA ARG A 2 12.99 0.73 27.56
C ARG A 2 12.30 0.20 26.31
N PHE A 3 12.82 0.54 25.13
CA PHE A 3 12.28 0.02 23.86
C PHE A 3 12.58 -1.47 23.68
N PRO A 4 11.62 -2.28 23.18
CA PRO A 4 11.82 -3.71 23.02
C PRO A 4 12.80 -4.02 21.87
N ARG A 5 13.68 -5.01 22.07
CA ARG A 5 14.62 -5.50 21.04
C ARG A 5 13.97 -6.46 20.05
N ARG A 6 12.77 -6.97 20.37
CA ARG A 6 11.94 -7.82 19.52
C ARG A 6 10.59 -7.15 19.28
N CYS A 7 10.04 -7.33 18.09
CA CYS A 7 8.72 -6.81 17.75
C CYS A 7 7.65 -7.55 18.57
N PRO A 8 6.78 -6.84 19.31
CA PRO A 8 5.73 -7.49 20.10
C PRO A 8 4.65 -8.17 19.23
N ALA A 9 4.55 -7.82 17.94
CA ALA A 9 3.56 -8.40 17.03
C ALA A 9 4.04 -9.65 16.27
N CYS A 10 5.35 -9.87 16.13
CA CYS A 10 5.87 -10.99 15.34
C CYS A 10 7.18 -11.62 15.84
N GLY A 11 7.74 -11.14 16.96
CA GLY A 11 8.97 -11.66 17.55
C GLY A 11 10.28 -11.34 16.81
N ALA A 12 10.21 -10.79 15.60
CA ALA A 12 11.38 -10.42 14.79
C ALA A 12 12.23 -9.33 15.44
N ARG A 13 13.50 -9.20 15.00
CA ARG A 13 14.41 -8.16 15.49
C ARG A 13 13.83 -6.77 15.24
N ALA A 14 13.80 -5.94 16.29
CA ALA A 14 13.51 -4.53 16.18
C ALA A 14 14.84 -3.77 16.21
N ALA A 15 15.16 -3.03 15.14
CA ALA A 15 16.44 -2.35 14.97
C ALA A 15 16.22 -0.86 14.73
N ARG A 16 17.25 -0.06 15.01
CA ARG A 16 17.31 1.37 14.70
C ARG A 16 18.47 1.53 13.71
N GLY A 17 18.22 2.12 12.55
CA GLY A 17 19.31 2.49 11.64
C GLY A 17 20.26 3.51 12.27
N PRO A 18 21.47 3.70 11.73
CA PRO A 18 22.46 4.65 12.26
C PRO A 18 21.91 6.08 12.39
N GLU A 19 21.05 6.48 11.45
CA GLU A 19 20.47 7.83 11.37
C GLU A 19 18.96 7.86 11.69
N GLU A 20 18.37 6.72 12.06
CA GLU A 20 16.94 6.65 12.32
C GLU A 20 16.61 7.01 13.76
N ALA A 21 15.66 7.91 13.98
CA ALA A 21 15.20 8.24 15.34
C ALA A 21 14.44 7.06 15.99
N HIS A 22 13.78 6.22 15.19
CA HIS A 22 12.85 5.19 15.67
C HIS A 22 13.42 3.78 15.57
N ARG A 23 13.02 2.91 16.51
CA ARG A 23 13.29 1.47 16.41
C ARG A 23 12.13 0.79 15.68
N LEU A 24 12.39 0.20 14.52
CA LEU A 24 11.38 -0.40 13.65
C LEU A 24 11.55 -1.92 13.56
N CYS A 25 10.44 -2.61 13.26
CA CYS A 25 10.45 -4.04 12.99
C CYS A 25 11.08 -4.33 11.62
N THR A 26 12.13 -5.16 11.63
CA THR A 26 12.87 -5.54 10.41
C THR A 26 12.14 -6.56 9.53
N ASN A 27 11.06 -7.17 10.04
CA ASN A 27 10.26 -8.13 9.27
C ASN A 27 9.19 -7.43 8.42
N ASP A 28 9.38 -7.37 7.10
CA ASP A 28 8.40 -6.80 6.17
C ASP A 28 7.11 -7.61 6.01
N ALA A 29 7.09 -8.87 6.46
CA ALA A 29 5.91 -9.73 6.54
C ALA A 29 5.19 -9.62 7.90
N CYS A 30 5.65 -8.73 8.79
CA CYS A 30 5.01 -8.51 10.08
C CYS A 30 3.50 -8.19 9.92
N PRO A 31 2.60 -8.88 10.63
CA PRO A 31 1.16 -8.65 10.56
C PRO A 31 0.78 -7.22 10.96
N ALA A 32 1.47 -6.61 11.94
CA ALA A 32 1.24 -5.21 12.30
C ALA A 32 1.58 -4.26 11.14
N ARG A 33 2.70 -4.49 10.44
CA ARG A 33 3.07 -3.69 9.26
C ARG A 33 2.11 -3.91 8.10
N LEU A 34 1.59 -5.13 7.91
CA LEU A 34 0.54 -5.40 6.93
C LEU A 34 -0.75 -4.66 7.26
N LYS A 35 -1.20 -4.69 8.53
CA LYS A 35 -2.38 -3.96 8.98
C LYS A 35 -2.24 -2.46 8.73
N GLU A 36 -1.09 -1.86 9.06
CA GLU A 36 -0.85 -0.44 8.80
C GLU A 36 -0.80 -0.11 7.29
N ARG A 37 -0.17 -0.94 6.46
CA ARG A 37 -0.22 -0.77 5.00
C ARG A 37 -1.65 -0.80 4.46
N LEU A 38 -2.47 -1.74 4.91
CA LEU A 38 -3.87 -1.84 4.48
C LEU A 38 -4.71 -0.66 4.95
N ARG A 39 -4.47 -0.15 6.17
CA ARG A 39 -5.13 1.06 6.69
C ARG A 39 -4.75 2.29 5.88
N HIS A 40 -3.46 2.48 5.61
CA HIS A 40 -2.98 3.57 4.77
C HIS A 40 -3.59 3.48 3.37
N PHE A 41 -3.50 2.31 2.74
CA PHE A 41 -4.05 2.05 1.41
C PHE A 41 -5.55 2.36 1.34
N GLY A 42 -6.32 1.96 2.35
CA GLY A 42 -7.76 2.22 2.43
C GLY A 42 -8.16 3.64 2.84
N SER A 43 -7.22 4.47 3.27
CA SER A 43 -7.53 5.79 3.84
C SER A 43 -8.21 6.71 2.84
N ARG A 44 -8.92 7.73 3.35
CA ARG A 44 -9.66 8.71 2.52
C ARG A 44 -8.77 9.44 1.51
N ARG A 45 -7.51 9.68 1.84
CA ARG A 45 -6.52 10.35 0.97
C ARG A 45 -5.90 9.40 -0.06
N ALA A 46 -5.71 8.14 0.31
CA ALA A 46 -5.20 7.05 -0.53
C ALA A 46 -6.30 6.46 -1.43
N MET A 47 -6.72 5.19 -1.31
CA MET A 47 -7.74 4.61 -2.22
C MET A 47 -9.20 4.88 -1.82
N GLY A 48 -9.45 5.39 -0.61
CA GLY A 48 -10.79 5.75 -0.14
C GLY A 48 -11.73 4.54 -0.09
N LEU A 49 -11.38 3.55 0.74
CA LEU A 49 -12.09 2.28 0.85
C LEU A 49 -13.04 2.30 2.05
N ASP A 50 -14.28 2.71 1.81
CA ASP A 50 -15.32 2.71 2.83
C ASP A 50 -15.54 1.31 3.40
N GLY A 51 -15.60 1.22 4.73
CA GLY A 51 -15.68 -0.05 5.45
C GLY A 51 -14.35 -0.74 5.72
N LEU A 52 -13.22 -0.31 5.15
CA LEU A 52 -11.88 -0.86 5.44
C LEU A 52 -11.24 -0.18 6.67
N GLY A 53 -11.98 -0.13 7.78
CA GLY A 53 -11.50 0.42 9.05
C GLY A 53 -10.54 -0.52 9.81
N GLY A 54 -10.00 -0.04 10.93
CA GLY A 54 -9.00 -0.79 11.72
C GLY A 54 -9.46 -2.19 12.16
N ALA A 55 -10.73 -2.34 12.55
CA ALA A 55 -11.32 -3.63 12.92
C ALA A 55 -11.51 -4.57 11.71
N ALA A 56 -11.93 -4.04 10.56
CA ALA A 56 -12.04 -4.80 9.32
C ALA A 56 -10.68 -5.32 8.85
N VAL A 57 -9.67 -4.44 8.81
CA VAL A 57 -8.28 -4.79 8.49
C VAL A 57 -7.75 -5.86 9.43
N GLY A 58 -7.97 -5.72 10.74
CA GLY A 58 -7.59 -6.72 11.74
C GLY A 58 -8.15 -8.10 11.38
N ARG A 59 -9.47 -8.19 11.20
CA ARG A 59 -10.16 -9.46 10.88
C ARG A 59 -9.69 -10.08 9.56
N LEU A 60 -9.48 -9.28 8.53
CA LEU A 60 -9.02 -9.75 7.21
C LEU A 60 -7.61 -10.35 7.28
N VAL A 61 -6.70 -9.71 8.03
CA VAL A 61 -5.32 -10.17 8.20
C VAL A 61 -5.27 -11.37 9.14
N ASP A 62 -5.93 -11.29 10.30
CA ASP A 62 -5.86 -12.31 11.34
C ASP A 62 -6.51 -13.64 10.92
N ARG A 63 -7.47 -13.60 9.98
CA ARG A 63 -8.07 -14.78 9.36
C ARG A 63 -7.40 -15.20 8.05
N GLY A 64 -6.29 -14.58 7.69
CA GLY A 64 -5.48 -14.93 6.51
C GLY A 64 -6.16 -14.69 5.16
N LEU A 65 -7.19 -13.84 5.08
CA LEU A 65 -7.84 -13.51 3.82
C LEU A 65 -7.00 -12.55 2.97
N VAL A 66 -6.15 -11.75 3.61
CA VAL A 66 -5.36 -10.70 2.98
C VAL A 66 -3.93 -10.78 3.47
N ARG A 67 -2.97 -10.91 2.55
CA ARG A 67 -1.53 -10.94 2.82
C ARG A 67 -0.78 -9.74 2.23
N ASP A 68 -1.43 -9.02 1.32
CA ASP A 68 -1.02 -7.71 0.79
C ASP A 68 -2.24 -6.96 0.22
N VAL A 69 -2.03 -5.72 -0.22
CA VAL A 69 -3.11 -4.86 -0.71
C VAL A 69 -3.78 -5.41 -1.99
N ALA A 70 -3.08 -6.23 -2.79
CA ALA A 70 -3.66 -6.81 -4.00
C ALA A 70 -4.69 -7.92 -3.69
N ASP A 71 -4.57 -8.61 -2.55
CA ASP A 71 -5.57 -9.59 -2.10
C ASP A 71 -6.95 -8.96 -1.87
N LEU A 72 -7.02 -7.66 -1.54
CA LEU A 72 -8.30 -6.94 -1.37
C LEU A 72 -9.20 -7.09 -2.60
N TYR A 73 -8.61 -6.97 -3.79
CA TYR A 73 -9.33 -7.02 -5.07
C TYR A 73 -9.79 -8.42 -5.48
N ARG A 74 -9.48 -9.44 -4.68
CA ARG A 74 -9.95 -10.84 -4.85
C ARG A 74 -10.97 -11.24 -3.79
N LEU A 75 -11.29 -10.37 -2.84
CA LEU A 75 -12.29 -10.63 -1.81
C LEU A 75 -13.68 -10.80 -2.42
N ARG A 76 -14.45 -11.73 -1.86
CA ARG A 76 -15.86 -11.97 -2.21
C ARG A 76 -16.72 -11.71 -0.99
N ALA A 77 -17.83 -10.99 -1.16
CA ALA A 77 -18.72 -10.60 -0.07
C ALA A 77 -19.18 -11.79 0.80
N PRO A 78 -19.56 -12.96 0.24
CA PRO A 78 -19.94 -14.12 1.05
C PRO A 78 -18.82 -14.62 1.98
N ARG A 79 -17.55 -14.49 1.56
CA ARG A 79 -16.40 -14.89 2.37
C ARG A 79 -16.13 -13.89 3.49
N VAL A 80 -16.28 -12.59 3.20
CA VAL A 80 -16.13 -11.52 4.19
C VAL A 80 -17.25 -11.55 5.23
N ALA A 81 -18.49 -11.85 4.81
CA ALA A 81 -19.64 -11.95 5.70
C ALA A 81 -19.54 -13.09 6.74
N ARG A 82 -18.64 -14.08 6.53
CA ARG A 82 -18.36 -15.14 7.52
C ARG A 82 -17.43 -14.68 8.65
N LEU A 83 -16.90 -13.45 8.58
CA LEU A 83 -16.05 -12.90 9.63
C LEU A 83 -16.90 -12.38 10.80
N PRO A 84 -16.50 -12.61 12.06
CA PRO A 84 -17.23 -12.09 13.21
C PRO A 84 -17.40 -10.57 13.15
N GLY A 85 -18.62 -10.10 13.33
CA GLY A 85 -18.95 -8.66 13.27
C GLY A 85 -19.07 -8.07 11.87
N PHE A 86 -19.11 -8.90 10.81
CA PHE A 86 -19.55 -8.47 9.48
C PHE A 86 -20.99 -8.90 9.24
N ALA A 87 -21.88 -7.93 9.00
CA ALA A 87 -23.18 -8.20 8.43
C ALA A 87 -23.05 -8.40 6.91
N ARG A 88 -24.01 -9.12 6.29
CA ARG A 88 -24.01 -9.34 4.83
C ARG A 88 -23.87 -8.01 4.05
N LYS A 89 -24.66 -7.00 4.44
CA LYS A 89 -24.63 -5.69 3.79
C LYS A 89 -23.30 -4.95 3.95
N SER A 90 -22.65 -5.03 5.12
CA SER A 90 -21.34 -4.37 5.31
C SER A 90 -20.23 -5.07 4.51
N ALA A 91 -20.30 -6.39 4.34
CA ALA A 91 -19.41 -7.14 3.47
C ALA A 91 -19.58 -6.77 1.99
N GLU A 92 -20.83 -6.64 1.52
CA GLU A 92 -21.14 -6.17 0.17
C GLU A 92 -20.62 -4.76 -0.08
N ASN A 93 -20.87 -3.83 0.87
CA ASN A 93 -20.42 -2.45 0.77
C ASN A 93 -18.88 -2.37 0.68
N LEU A 94 -18.15 -3.11 1.53
CA LEU A 94 -16.69 -3.15 1.50
C LEU A 94 -16.16 -3.65 0.15
N VAL A 95 -16.67 -4.78 -0.33
CA VAL A 95 -16.23 -5.35 -1.61
C VAL A 95 -16.59 -4.43 -2.78
N GLY A 96 -17.75 -3.78 -2.74
CA GLY A 96 -18.15 -2.75 -3.69
C GLY A 96 -17.20 -1.56 -3.70
N ALA A 97 -16.86 -1.01 -2.54
CA ALA A 97 -15.91 0.09 -2.40
C ALA A 97 -14.52 -0.27 -2.94
N ILE A 98 -14.03 -1.49 -2.64
CA ILE A 98 -12.77 -2.02 -3.19
C ILE A 98 -12.85 -2.07 -4.72
N ALA A 99 -13.92 -2.62 -5.28
CA ALA A 99 -14.08 -2.72 -6.74
C ALA A 99 -14.12 -1.34 -7.42
N ALA A 100 -14.84 -0.37 -6.85
CA ALA A 100 -14.92 1.00 -7.34
C ALA A 100 -13.57 1.72 -7.28
N SER A 101 -12.73 1.42 -6.29
CA SER A 101 -11.42 2.06 -6.11
C SER A 101 -10.43 1.84 -7.25
N ARG A 102 -10.66 0.86 -8.13
CA ARG A 102 -9.82 0.60 -9.30
C ARG A 102 -9.59 1.84 -10.18
N ARG A 103 -10.60 2.72 -10.24
CA ARG A 103 -10.64 3.93 -11.06
C ARG A 103 -10.15 5.20 -10.34
N ARG A 104 -9.45 5.07 -9.21
CA ARG A 104 -8.94 6.23 -8.45
C ARG A 104 -7.72 6.91 -9.10
N GLY A 105 -7.17 6.32 -10.16
CA GLY A 105 -6.04 6.84 -10.91
C GLY A 105 -4.68 6.59 -10.23
N LEU A 106 -3.62 6.93 -10.97
CA LEU A 106 -2.24 6.68 -10.57
C LEU A 106 -1.82 7.48 -9.31
N GLU A 107 -2.25 8.74 -9.20
CA GLU A 107 -1.90 9.59 -8.05
C GLU A 107 -2.28 8.93 -6.72
N ARG A 108 -3.54 8.51 -6.59
CA ARG A 108 -4.06 7.89 -5.38
C ARG A 108 -3.43 6.53 -5.11
N LEU A 109 -3.12 5.78 -6.16
CA LEU A 109 -2.40 4.51 -6.04
C LEU A 109 -0.97 4.73 -5.52
N LEU A 110 -0.23 5.72 -6.03
CA LEU A 110 1.14 6.00 -5.59
C LEU A 110 1.21 6.44 -4.13
N ASP A 111 0.29 7.30 -3.70
CA ASP A 111 0.16 7.66 -2.29
C ASP A 111 -0.14 6.41 -1.45
N ALA A 112 -1.05 5.54 -1.92
CA ALA A 112 -1.46 4.33 -1.22
C ALA A 112 -0.37 3.24 -1.09
N LEU A 113 0.56 3.15 -2.04
CA LEU A 113 1.63 2.15 -2.05
C LEU A 113 2.69 2.41 -0.96
N GLY A 114 2.79 3.64 -0.47
CA GLY A 114 3.75 4.01 0.58
C GLY A 114 5.21 3.93 0.10
N VAL A 115 5.48 4.39 -1.12
CA VAL A 115 6.86 4.50 -1.64
C VAL A 115 7.63 5.50 -0.76
N PRO A 116 8.84 5.16 -0.23
CA PRO A 116 9.55 6.04 0.68
C PRO A 116 9.79 7.43 0.08
N GLY A 117 9.36 8.47 0.81
CA GLY A 117 9.46 9.87 0.38
C GLY A 117 8.40 10.32 -0.63
N VAL A 118 7.54 9.43 -1.11
CA VAL A 118 6.43 9.77 -2.02
C VAL A 118 5.15 9.92 -1.21
N GLY A 119 4.85 11.16 -0.81
CA GLY A 119 3.52 11.52 -0.30
C GLY A 119 2.63 12.08 -1.41
N ALA A 120 1.38 12.43 -1.06
CA ALA A 120 0.36 12.97 -1.97
C ALA A 120 0.86 14.00 -3.01
N HIS A 121 1.69 14.97 -2.61
CA HIS A 121 2.22 15.96 -3.55
C HIS A 121 3.11 15.34 -4.63
N VAL A 122 4.07 14.51 -4.24
CA VAL A 122 4.99 13.82 -5.17
C VAL A 122 4.22 12.82 -6.04
N ALA A 123 3.27 12.11 -5.45
CA ALA A 123 2.38 11.18 -6.16
C ALA A 123 1.62 11.90 -7.29
N ARG A 124 1.11 13.10 -7.04
CA ARG A 124 0.43 13.95 -8.03
C ARG A 124 1.36 14.37 -9.16
N LEU A 125 2.59 14.81 -8.84
CA LEU A 125 3.58 15.20 -9.85
C LEU A 125 3.96 14.03 -10.76
N LEU A 126 4.19 12.85 -10.17
CA LEU A 126 4.49 11.62 -10.92
C LEU A 126 3.30 11.22 -11.79
N ALA A 127 2.09 11.25 -11.26
CA ALA A 127 0.89 10.91 -12.01
C ALA A 127 0.65 11.86 -13.19
N ALA A 128 0.82 13.17 -12.99
CA ALA A 128 0.69 14.16 -14.05
C ALA A 128 1.74 13.97 -15.16
N ARG A 129 2.97 13.58 -14.81
CA ARG A 129 4.05 13.41 -15.79
C ARG A 129 3.98 12.11 -16.59
N PHE A 130 3.62 11.01 -15.92
CA PHE A 130 3.75 9.64 -16.48
C PHE A 130 2.42 8.97 -16.79
N GLY A 131 1.30 9.48 -16.26
CA GLY A 131 -0.07 9.06 -16.57
C GLY A 131 -0.46 7.70 -15.97
N THR A 132 0.27 6.64 -16.33
CA THR A 132 -0.02 5.25 -15.94
C THR A 132 1.14 4.62 -15.19
N LEU A 133 0.83 3.58 -14.42
CA LEU A 133 1.85 2.82 -13.69
C LEU A 133 2.92 2.26 -14.64
N ASP A 134 2.51 1.82 -15.84
CA ASP A 134 3.43 1.32 -16.87
C ASP A 134 4.30 2.44 -17.46
N GLY A 135 3.76 3.65 -17.60
CA GLY A 135 4.54 4.82 -18.00
C GLY A 135 5.59 5.16 -16.96
N LEU A 136 5.22 5.14 -15.67
CA LEU A 136 6.15 5.38 -14.57
C LEU A 136 7.21 4.27 -14.47
N ALA A 137 6.83 3.00 -14.66
CA ALA A 137 7.75 1.87 -14.57
C ALA A 137 8.85 1.85 -15.63
N ARG A 138 8.65 2.56 -16.75
CA ARG A 138 9.66 2.73 -17.81
C ARG A 138 10.56 3.94 -17.62
N ALA A 139 10.20 4.85 -16.71
CA ALA A 139 10.95 6.07 -16.49
C ALA A 139 12.32 5.78 -15.89
N SER A 140 13.35 6.35 -16.48
CA SER A 140 14.70 6.36 -15.92
C SER A 140 14.80 7.29 -14.71
N ARG A 141 15.82 7.06 -13.88
CA ARG A 141 16.13 7.96 -12.75
C ARG A 141 16.32 9.42 -13.20
N ALA A 142 16.95 9.62 -14.36
CA ALA A 142 17.18 10.96 -14.91
C ALA A 142 15.87 11.65 -15.33
N GLU A 143 14.92 10.91 -15.89
CA GLU A 143 13.60 11.46 -16.23
C GLU A 143 12.78 11.82 -15.00
N LEU A 144 12.82 10.98 -13.97
CA LEU A 144 12.16 11.26 -12.69
C LEU A 144 12.74 12.51 -12.02
N ALA A 145 14.06 12.67 -12.02
CA ALA A 145 14.74 13.82 -11.43
C ALA A 145 14.53 15.14 -12.20
N ARG A 146 14.01 15.08 -13.45
CA ARG A 146 13.64 16.27 -14.22
C ARG A 146 12.25 16.80 -13.88
N VAL A 147 11.45 16.07 -13.11
CA VAL A 147 10.14 16.55 -12.66
C VAL A 147 10.37 17.63 -11.59
N PRO A 148 9.87 18.87 -11.79
CA PRO A 148 10.03 19.93 -10.79
C PRO A 148 9.49 19.48 -9.42
N GLY A 149 10.31 19.64 -8.37
CA GLY A 149 10.00 19.16 -7.02
C GLY A 149 10.43 17.71 -6.71
N ILE A 150 11.00 16.99 -7.68
CA ILE A 150 11.55 15.64 -7.49
C ILE A 150 13.07 15.67 -7.66
N GLY A 151 13.78 15.69 -6.54
CA GLY A 151 15.25 15.61 -6.53
C GLY A 151 15.81 14.20 -6.76
N PRO A 152 17.14 14.06 -6.90
CA PRO A 152 17.82 12.80 -7.21
C PRO A 152 17.65 11.70 -6.15
N VAL A 153 17.36 12.08 -4.90
CA VAL A 153 17.08 11.15 -3.78
C VAL A 153 15.70 10.52 -3.95
N LEU A 154 14.66 11.32 -4.22
CA LEU A 154 13.31 10.83 -4.46
C LEU A 154 13.23 10.01 -5.75
N ALA A 155 13.88 10.49 -6.82
CA ALA A 155 13.97 9.75 -8.08
C ALA A 155 14.59 8.36 -7.88
N ARG A 156 15.67 8.27 -7.07
CA ARG A 156 16.26 6.97 -6.70
C ARG A 156 15.28 6.10 -5.92
N SER A 157 14.62 6.65 -4.90
CA SER A 157 13.66 5.91 -4.08
C SER A 157 12.54 5.27 -4.91
N VAL A 158 12.01 6.01 -5.89
CA VAL A 158 10.99 5.51 -6.82
C VAL A 158 11.54 4.37 -7.67
N VAL A 159 12.71 4.55 -8.30
CA VAL A 159 13.33 3.49 -9.12
C VAL A 159 13.62 2.24 -8.29
N ASP A 160 14.23 2.40 -7.11
CA ASP A 160 14.56 1.28 -6.23
C ASP A 160 13.28 0.53 -5.80
N HIS A 161 12.20 1.26 -5.50
CA HIS A 161 10.91 0.66 -5.18
C HIS A 161 10.32 -0.12 -6.36
N LEU A 162 10.38 0.42 -7.58
CA LEU A 162 9.86 -0.23 -8.80
C LEU A 162 10.74 -1.40 -9.26
N ALA A 163 12.04 -1.40 -8.93
CA ALA A 163 12.97 -2.47 -9.27
C ALA A 163 12.91 -3.65 -8.28
N ASP A 164 12.50 -3.41 -7.03
CA ASP A 164 12.38 -4.45 -6.00
C ASP A 164 11.46 -5.60 -6.44
N ARG A 165 11.93 -6.84 -6.29
CA ARG A 165 11.23 -8.04 -6.78
C ARG A 165 9.85 -8.21 -6.15
N ARG A 166 9.67 -7.85 -4.88
CA ARG A 166 8.40 -8.00 -4.17
C ARG A 166 7.41 -6.94 -4.63
N ASN A 167 7.86 -5.70 -4.77
CA ASN A 167 7.03 -4.61 -5.27
C ASN A 167 6.63 -4.85 -6.72
N ARG A 168 7.53 -5.32 -7.60
CA ARG A 168 7.17 -5.72 -8.97
C ARG A 168 6.05 -6.76 -9.01
N ARG A 169 6.09 -7.78 -8.15
CA ARG A 169 5.01 -8.77 -8.03
C ARG A 169 3.71 -8.15 -7.55
N LEU A 170 3.77 -7.24 -6.57
CA LEU A 170 2.60 -6.53 -6.08
C LEU A 170 1.96 -5.67 -7.18
N LEU A 171 2.76 -4.87 -7.88
CA LEU A 171 2.32 -4.01 -8.97
C LEU A 171 1.71 -4.80 -10.12
N ALA A 172 2.32 -5.92 -10.52
CA ALA A 172 1.75 -6.81 -11.54
C ALA A 172 0.38 -7.36 -11.13
N ARG A 173 0.19 -7.72 -9.85
CA ARG A 173 -1.11 -8.20 -9.34
C ARG A 173 -2.16 -7.10 -9.29
N LEU A 174 -1.77 -5.87 -8.96
CA LEU A 174 -2.66 -4.71 -8.99
C LEU A 174 -3.06 -4.34 -10.43
N ALA A 175 -2.12 -4.38 -11.37
CA ALA A 175 -2.36 -4.19 -12.79
C ALA A 175 -3.31 -5.26 -13.37
N ALA A 176 -3.11 -6.54 -13.03
CA ALA A 176 -4.02 -7.61 -13.41
C ALA A 176 -5.44 -7.43 -12.83
N ALA A 177 -5.56 -6.79 -11.67
CA ALA A 177 -6.83 -6.39 -11.07
C ALA A 177 -7.37 -5.04 -11.60
N ARG A 178 -6.73 -4.45 -12.62
CA ARG A 178 -7.06 -3.17 -13.28
C ARG A 178 -7.07 -1.98 -12.30
N VAL A 179 -6.17 -1.96 -11.33
CA VAL A 179 -6.05 -0.89 -10.33
C VAL A 179 -5.12 0.21 -10.86
N GLY A 180 -5.56 1.47 -10.81
CA GLY A 180 -4.74 2.62 -11.22
C GLY A 180 -4.66 2.81 -12.73
N ALA A 181 -5.48 2.09 -13.49
CA ALA A 181 -5.74 2.39 -14.90
C ALA A 181 -6.62 3.66 -15.01
N ALA A 182 -6.37 4.44 -16.06
CA ALA A 182 -7.20 5.58 -16.44
C ALA A 182 -8.58 5.12 -16.94
#